data_AF-A0A1W1XKT2-F1
#
_entry.id   AF-A0A1W1XKT2-F1
#
_cell.length_a   1.000
_cell.length_b   1.000
_cell.length_c   1.000
_cell.angle_alpha   90.00
_cell.angle_beta   90.00
_cell.angle_gamma   90.00
#
_symmetry.space_group_name_H-M   'P 1'
#
loop_
_entity.id
_entity.type
_entity.pdbx_description
1 polymer ?
#
loop_
_entity_poly.entity_id
_entity_poly.type
_entity_poly.pdbx_seq_one_letter_code
_entity_poly.pdbx_strand_id
1 'polypeptide(L)'
;MKKKRRRKFTAAYKLRILKEADACTLPGQIGALLRREGLHSSHLTTWRRQRDEGQLKALSPRKRGRKPNPDRHLAKRLAQLERENQRLRDQIKKAQTIIKAQKEISDLLGIPQPHPETDGNSS
;
A
#
# COMPACT_ATOMS: atom_id res chain seq x y z
N MET A 1 22.26 -17.20 -8.82
CA MET A 1 21.65 -18.07 -7.79
C MET A 1 20.19 -18.39 -8.13
N LYS A 2 19.86 -19.65 -8.43
CA LYS A 2 18.51 -20.08 -8.87
C LYS A 2 17.57 -20.16 -7.65
N LYS A 3 16.50 -19.35 -7.61
CA LYS A 3 15.57 -19.25 -6.47
C LYS A 3 14.73 -20.54 -6.37
N LYS A 4 14.89 -21.32 -5.29
CA LYS A 4 14.15 -22.57 -5.06
C LYS A 4 12.64 -22.26 -4.94
N ARG A 5 11.82 -22.78 -5.86
CA ARG A 5 10.35 -22.55 -5.85
C ARG A 5 9.75 -23.25 -4.63
N ARG A 6 9.13 -22.47 -3.73
CA ARG A 6 8.40 -23.01 -2.57
C ARG A 6 7.13 -23.71 -3.04
N ARG A 7 6.90 -24.95 -2.58
CA ARG A 7 5.68 -25.72 -2.87
C ARG A 7 4.47 -24.99 -2.28
N LYS A 8 3.43 -24.77 -3.09
CA LYS A 8 2.17 -24.13 -2.67
C LYS A 8 1.09 -25.22 -2.53
N PHE A 9 0.44 -25.28 -1.38
CA PHE A 9 -0.68 -26.19 -1.15
C PHE A 9 -2.01 -25.47 -1.42
N THR A 10 -2.75 -25.93 -2.43
CA THR A 10 -4.08 -25.41 -2.75
C THR A 10 -5.10 -25.82 -1.69
N ALA A 11 -6.21 -25.09 -1.57
CA ALA A 11 -7.28 -25.43 -0.63
C ALA A 11 -7.85 -26.84 -0.91
N ALA A 12 -8.06 -27.17 -2.19
CA ALA A 12 -8.49 -28.50 -2.62
C ALA A 12 -7.52 -29.61 -2.18
N TYR A 13 -6.21 -29.39 -2.33
CA TYR A 13 -5.20 -30.36 -1.88
C TYR A 13 -5.28 -30.57 -0.37
N LYS A 14 -5.35 -29.49 0.42
CA LYS A 14 -5.47 -29.59 1.89
C LYS A 14 -6.73 -30.34 2.31
N LEU A 15 -7.87 -30.08 1.67
CA LEU A 15 -9.13 -30.78 1.95
C LEU A 15 -9.06 -32.27 1.62
N ARG A 16 -8.43 -32.65 0.51
CA ARG A 16 -8.22 -34.06 0.15
C ARG A 16 -7.41 -34.78 1.23
N ILE A 17 -6.29 -34.19 1.65
CA ILE A 17 -5.43 -34.78 2.69
C ILE A 17 -6.15 -34.86 4.04
N LEU A 18 -6.94 -33.85 4.40
CA LEU A 18 -7.73 -33.91 5.64
C LEU A 18 -8.77 -35.03 5.60
N LYS A 19 -9.48 -35.21 4.48
CA LYS A 19 -10.44 -36.32 4.32
C LYS A 19 -9.73 -37.68 4.44
N GLU A 20 -8.57 -37.83 3.81
CA GLU A 20 -7.80 -39.07 3.85
C GLU A 20 -7.24 -39.33 5.26
N ALA A 21 -6.80 -38.28 5.97
CA ALA A 21 -6.36 -38.37 7.36
C ALA A 21 -7.52 -38.69 8.32
N ASP A 22 -8.73 -38.20 8.04
CA ASP A 22 -9.94 -38.50 8.83
C ASP A 22 -10.45 -39.94 8.57
N ALA A 23 -10.17 -40.50 7.38
CA ALA A 23 -10.47 -41.89 7.05
C ALA A 23 -9.44 -42.91 7.61
N CYS A 24 -8.29 -42.44 8.12
CA CYS A 24 -7.30 -43.30 8.75
C CYS A 24 -7.76 -43.69 10.16
N THR A 25 -8.11 -44.96 10.37
CA THR A 25 -8.59 -45.47 11.66
C THR A 25 -7.56 -46.31 12.40
N LEU A 26 -6.56 -46.88 11.70
CA LEU A 26 -5.53 -47.71 12.32
C LEU A 26 -4.32 -46.89 12.79
N PRO A 27 -3.68 -47.29 13.91
CA PRO A 27 -2.45 -46.66 14.36
C PRO A 27 -1.37 -46.76 13.26
N GLY A 28 -0.71 -45.63 12.97
CA GLY A 28 0.37 -45.54 11.98
C GLY A 28 -0.06 -45.24 10.54
N GLN A 29 -1.35 -45.36 10.17
CA GLN A 29 -1.84 -45.01 8.83
C GLN A 29 -1.65 -43.52 8.51
N ILE A 30 -1.92 -42.65 9.49
CA ILE A 30 -1.68 -41.20 9.37
C ILE A 30 -0.19 -40.94 9.12
N GLY A 31 0.70 -41.66 9.81
CA GLY A 31 2.15 -41.55 9.61
C GLY A 31 2.60 -42.00 8.21
N ALA A 32 2.01 -43.08 7.69
CA ALA A 32 2.27 -43.56 6.33
C ALA A 32 1.80 -42.55 5.27
N LEU A 33 0.60 -41.97 5.45
CA LEU A 33 0.05 -40.92 4.60
C LEU A 33 0.96 -39.68 4.56
N LEU A 34 1.41 -39.23 5.74
CA LEU A 34 2.32 -38.07 5.88
C LEU A 34 3.65 -38.29 5.16
N ARG A 35 4.25 -39.48 5.27
CA ARG A 35 5.49 -39.83 4.56
C ARG A 35 5.30 -39.86 3.05
N ARG A 36 4.19 -40.44 2.56
CA ARG A 36 3.86 -40.49 1.13
C ARG A 36 3.70 -39.11 0.52
N GLU A 37 3.07 -38.20 1.25
CA GLU A 37 2.80 -36.83 0.77
C GLU A 37 3.94 -35.83 1.09
N GLY A 38 4.93 -36.25 1.89
CA GLY A 38 6.03 -35.40 2.36
C GLY A 38 5.54 -34.28 3.27
N LEU A 39 4.57 -34.58 4.14
CA LEU A 39 3.92 -33.66 5.06
C LEU A 39 4.34 -33.96 6.50
N HIS A 40 4.37 -32.92 7.34
CA HIS A 40 4.58 -33.06 8.77
C HIS A 40 3.25 -32.97 9.52
N SER A 41 3.19 -33.54 10.73
CA SER A 41 1.99 -33.53 11.59
C SER A 41 1.48 -32.11 11.86
N SER A 42 2.38 -31.13 11.98
CA SER A 42 2.06 -29.70 12.14
C SER A 42 1.19 -29.14 11.00
N HIS A 43 1.31 -29.67 9.77
CA HIS A 43 0.45 -29.28 8.66
C HIS A 43 -0.99 -29.73 8.90
N LEU A 44 -1.21 -30.95 9.40
CA LEU A 44 -2.55 -31.46 9.68
C LEU A 44 -3.23 -30.65 10.77
N THR A 45 -2.54 -30.38 11.88
CA THR A 45 -3.07 -29.55 12.97
C THR A 45 -3.45 -28.16 12.46
N THR A 46 -2.59 -27.55 11.65
CA THR A 46 -2.85 -26.23 11.06
C THR A 46 -4.03 -26.27 10.10
N TRP A 47 -4.15 -27.30 9.26
CA TRP A 47 -5.20 -27.39 8.26
C TRP A 47 -6.57 -27.77 8.87
N ARG A 48 -6.60 -28.56 9.94
CA ARG A 48 -7.82 -28.81 10.73
C ARG A 48 -8.38 -27.49 11.27
N ARG A 49 -7.54 -26.70 11.95
CA ARG A 49 -7.96 -25.35 12.39
C ARG A 49 -8.44 -24.47 11.24
N GLN A 50 -7.74 -24.47 10.09
CA GLN A 50 -8.18 -23.71 8.90
C GLN A 50 -9.51 -24.21 8.33
N ARG A 51 -9.81 -25.51 8.42
CA ARG A 51 -11.10 -26.08 8.03
C ARG A 51 -12.21 -25.59 8.96
N ASP A 52 -11.97 -25.66 10.26
CA ASP A 52 -12.94 -25.34 11.31
C ASP A 52 -13.25 -23.83 11.30
N GLU A 53 -12.26 -22.98 11.02
CA GLU A 53 -12.42 -21.54 10.77
C GLU A 53 -13.06 -21.20 9.40
N GLY A 54 -13.47 -22.20 8.62
CA GLY A 54 -14.09 -22.03 7.30
C GLY A 54 -13.15 -21.56 6.18
N GLN A 55 -11.85 -21.41 6.46
CA GLN A 55 -10.85 -20.85 5.53
C GLN A 55 -10.55 -21.77 4.34
N LEU A 56 -10.73 -23.09 4.50
CA LEU A 56 -10.53 -24.05 3.40
C LEU A 56 -11.76 -24.22 2.50
N LYS A 57 -12.97 -23.89 3.00
CA LYS A 57 -14.22 -23.91 2.23
C LYS A 57 -14.46 -22.60 1.48
N ALA A 58 -13.94 -21.48 1.99
CA ALA A 58 -13.98 -20.21 1.27
C ALA A 58 -13.08 -20.31 0.01
N LEU A 59 -13.70 -20.52 -1.16
CA LEU A 59 -13.04 -20.56 -2.47
C LEU A 59 -12.35 -19.25 -2.86
N SER A 60 -12.47 -18.19 -2.06
CA SER A 60 -11.84 -16.91 -2.34
C SER A 60 -10.54 -16.77 -1.55
N PRO A 61 -9.44 -16.32 -2.18
CA PRO A 61 -8.29 -15.84 -1.45
C PRO A 61 -8.75 -14.67 -0.59
N ARG A 62 -8.99 -14.91 0.70
CA ARG A 62 -9.14 -13.83 1.67
C ARG A 62 -7.80 -13.09 1.64
N LYS A 63 -7.75 -11.92 0.97
CA LYS A 63 -6.55 -11.07 0.90
C LYS A 63 -6.06 -10.87 2.33
N ARG A 64 -5.03 -11.62 2.71
CA ARG A 64 -4.41 -11.52 4.03
C ARG A 64 -3.59 -10.24 4.03
N GLY A 65 -4.00 -9.29 4.86
CA GLY A 65 -3.37 -7.98 4.99
C GLY A 65 -4.38 -6.89 5.30
N ARG A 66 -3.91 -5.75 5.83
CA ARG A 66 -4.71 -4.54 5.97
C ARG A 66 -5.28 -4.19 4.59
N LYS A 67 -6.60 -4.00 4.49
CA LYS A 67 -7.23 -3.51 3.25
C LYS A 67 -6.43 -2.28 2.78
N PRO A 68 -5.97 -2.20 1.52
CA PRO A 68 -5.32 -0.99 1.04
C PRO A 68 -6.29 0.16 1.27
N ASN A 69 -5.91 1.13 2.10
CA ASN A 69 -6.75 2.29 2.37
C ASN A 69 -6.62 3.21 1.14
N PRO A 70 -7.67 3.31 0.27
CA PRO A 70 -7.63 4.20 -0.89
C PRO A 70 -7.34 5.66 -0.46
N ASP A 71 -7.77 6.04 0.74
CA ASP A 71 -7.62 7.37 1.29
C ASP A 71 -6.17 7.71 1.64
N ARG A 72 -5.29 6.71 1.79
CA ARG A 72 -3.87 6.97 2.11
C ARG A 72 -3.15 7.68 0.96
N HIS A 73 -3.52 7.39 -0.29
CA HIS A 73 -2.94 8.07 -1.44
C HIS A 73 -3.49 9.49 -1.57
N LEU A 74 -4.79 9.67 -1.32
CA LEU A 74 -5.44 10.99 -1.29
C LEU A 74 -4.87 11.87 -0.18
N ALA A 75 -4.73 11.34 1.04
CA ALA A 75 -4.14 12.06 2.18
C ALA A 75 -2.68 12.48 1.93
N LYS A 76 -1.88 11.65 1.24
CA LYS A 76 -0.52 12.01 0.85
C LYS A 76 -0.51 13.16 -0.16
N ARG A 77 -1.40 13.12 -1.16
CA ARG A 77 -1.51 14.20 -2.15
C ARG A 77 -1.97 15.50 -1.50
N LEU A 78 -2.99 15.46 -0.64
CA LEU A 78 -3.47 16.63 0.10
C LEU A 78 -2.35 17.28 0.92
N ALA A 79 -1.61 16.50 1.71
CA ALA A 79 -0.49 17.02 2.50
C ALA A 79 0.65 17.60 1.64
N GLN A 80 0.86 17.08 0.43
CA GLN A 80 1.82 17.66 -0.51
C GLN A 80 1.31 18.98 -1.09
N LEU A 81 0.06 19.00 -1.56
CA LEU A 81 -0.56 20.20 -2.14
C LEU A 81 -0.66 21.34 -1.12
N GLU A 82 -0.94 21.05 0.14
CA GLU A 82 -0.99 22.03 1.23
C GLU A 82 0.38 22.68 1.47
N ARG A 83 1.47 21.88 1.46
CA ARG A 83 2.83 22.40 1.61
C ARG A 83 3.24 23.26 0.42
N GLU A 84 2.91 22.84 -0.79
CA GLU A 84 3.18 23.62 -2.00
C GLU A 84 2.41 24.94 -1.99
N ASN A 85 1.13 24.91 -1.61
CA ASN A 85 0.32 26.13 -1.43
C ASN A 85 0.95 27.09 -0.42
N GLN A 86 1.35 26.57 0.75
CA GLN A 86 1.96 27.41 1.78
C GLN A 86 3.26 28.04 1.29
N ARG A 87 4.12 27.26 0.64
CA ARG A 87 5.39 27.75 0.07
C ARG A 87 5.16 28.84 -0.97
N LEU A 88 4.18 28.66 -1.86
CA LEU A 88 3.83 29.65 -2.88
C LEU A 88 3.29 30.94 -2.24
N ARG A 89 2.43 30.84 -1.23
CA ARG A 89 1.92 31.99 -0.46
C ARG A 89 3.05 32.76 0.20
N ASP A 90 4.02 32.07 0.79
CA ASP A 90 5.18 32.70 1.42
C ASP A 90 6.07 33.40 0.38
N GLN A 91 6.22 32.83 -0.82
CA GLN A 91 6.94 33.48 -1.93
C GLN A 91 6.24 34.74 -2.42
N ILE A 92 4.91 34.69 -2.60
CA ILE A 92 4.11 35.86 -2.97
C ILE A 92 4.27 36.97 -1.92
N LYS A 93 4.19 36.63 -0.63
CA LYS A 93 4.36 37.59 0.46
C LYS A 93 5.74 38.25 0.45
N LYS A 94 6.80 37.48 0.18
CA LYS A 94 8.16 38.02 0.03
C LYS A 94 8.27 38.96 -1.17
N ALA A 95 7.77 38.55 -2.33
CA ALA A 95 7.77 39.38 -3.53
C ALA A 95 6.99 40.70 -3.33
N GLN A 96 5.82 40.64 -2.70
CA GLN A 96 5.03 41.83 -2.35
C GLN A 96 5.80 42.77 -1.40
N THR A 97 6.53 42.22 -0.43
CA THR A 97 7.35 43.01 0.49
C THR A 97 8.48 43.73 -0.25
N ILE A 98 9.14 43.05 -1.18
CA ILE A 98 10.19 43.63 -2.02
C ILE A 98 9.62 44.75 -2.90
N ILE A 99 8.49 44.50 -3.58
CA ILE A 99 7.82 45.50 -4.42
C ILE A 99 7.43 46.73 -3.59
N LYS A 100 6.92 46.52 -2.36
CA LYS A 100 6.56 47.63 -1.46
C LYS A 100 7.79 48.47 -1.10
N ALA A 101 8.89 47.83 -0.69
CA ALA A 101 10.13 48.53 -0.35
C ALA A 101 10.71 49.28 -1.56
N GLN A 102 10.66 48.70 -2.77
CA GLN A 102 11.11 49.35 -3.99
C GLN A 102 10.31 50.63 -4.29
N LYS A 103 8.98 50.58 -4.13
CA LYS A 103 8.10 51.74 -4.31
C LYS A 103 8.44 52.85 -3.32
N GLU A 104 8.53 52.52 -2.02
CA GLU A 104 8.87 53.49 -0.96
C GLU A 104 10.23 54.17 -1.21
N ILE A 105 11.26 53.41 -1.62
CA ILE A 105 12.58 53.95 -1.94
C ILE A 105 12.52 54.88 -3.16
N SER A 106 11.73 54.51 -4.16
CA SER A 106 11.66 55.26 -5.40
C SER A 106 10.84 56.55 -5.27
N ASP A 107 9.79 56.52 -4.46
CA ASP A 107 9.03 57.71 -4.05
C ASP A 107 9.92 58.70 -3.29
N LEU A 108 10.80 58.19 -2.41
CA LEU A 108 11.76 59.01 -1.66
C LEU A 108 12.85 59.63 -2.56
N LEU A 109 13.31 58.89 -3.58
CA LEU A 109 14.41 59.29 -4.47
C LEU A 109 13.94 59.97 -5.77
N GLY A 110 12.63 60.08 -6.02
CA GLY A 110 12.06 60.66 -7.24
C GLY A 110 12.40 59.89 -8.51
N ILE A 111 12.70 58.60 -8.42
CA ILE A 111 13.10 57.76 -9.56
C ILE A 111 11.83 57.24 -10.27
N PRO A 112 11.63 57.51 -11.58
CA PRO A 112 10.49 57.01 -12.33
C PRO A 112 10.40 55.48 -12.25
N GLN A 113 9.24 54.95 -11.83
CA GLN A 113 9.02 53.52 -11.78
C GLN A 113 8.80 52.96 -13.18
N PRO A 114 9.48 51.86 -13.56
CA PRO A 114 9.10 51.11 -14.75
C PRO A 114 7.68 50.55 -14.51
N HIS A 115 6.73 51.04 -15.29
CA HIS A 115 5.38 50.51 -15.32
C HIS A 115 5.46 49.10 -15.94
N PRO A 116 4.88 48.06 -15.31
CA PRO A 116 4.82 46.77 -15.98
C PRO A 116 3.92 46.94 -17.20
N GLU A 117 4.52 46.92 -18.38
CA GLU A 117 3.83 46.71 -19.66
C GLU A 117 3.04 45.41 -19.49
N THR A 118 1.71 45.53 -19.47
CA THR A 118 0.81 44.39 -19.55
C THR A 118 0.85 43.88 -20.98
N ASP A 119 1.89 43.14 -21.32
CA ASP A 119 1.90 42.30 -22.51
C ASP A 119 0.97 41.11 -22.24
N GLY A 120 -0.33 41.36 -22.46
CA GLY A 120 -1.30 40.33 -22.72
C GLY A 120 -0.93 39.64 -24.04
N ASN A 121 -0.11 38.59 -23.96
CA ASN A 121 0.10 37.67 -25.08
C ASN A 121 -0.43 36.27 -24.72
N SER A 122 -1.70 36.07 -25.06
CA SER A 122 -2.25 34.94 -25.82
C SER A 122 -1.50 33.59 -25.78
N SER A 123 -2.14 32.56 -25.21
CA SER A 123 -2.55 31.30 -25.87
C SER A 123 -3.25 30.36 -24.89
#